data_AF-A0A3N1HAK6-F1
#
_entry.id   AF-A0A3N1HAK6-F1
#
_cell.length_a   1.000
_cell.length_b   1.000
_cell.length_c   1.000
_cell.angle_alpha   90.00
_cell.angle_beta   90.00
_cell.angle_gamma   90.00
#
_symmetry.space_group_name_H-M   'P 1'
#
loop_
_entity.id
_entity.type
_entity.pdbx_description
1 polymer ?
#
loop_
_entity_poly.entity_id
_entity_poly.type
_entity_poly.pdbx_seq_one_letter_code
_entity_poly.pdbx_strand_id
1 'polypeptide(L)'
;MEQETGLLGAVAAAGGAVGRAVGEVFKAEKRLGDAVTGGPAGGQQFTVTKDTVLQAGKIIQGQVDALWTSYGAAVRDLRVSMGGLDAVNEDIAEAWNERLLDHDDSYARRVEQYIESLVALVEQLRAAAKQYGHTDEEVTAAMGAASASQQ
;
A
#
# COMPACT_ATOMS: atom_id res chain seq x y z
N MET A 1 -5.26 -40.96 -6.58
CA MET A 1 -6.42 -40.05 -6.63
C MET A 1 -6.35 -39.20 -5.38
N GLU A 2 -6.18 -37.89 -5.37
CA GLU A 2 -5.76 -36.89 -6.36
C GLU A 2 -5.39 -35.67 -5.50
N GLN A 3 -4.26 -35.03 -5.82
CA GLN A 3 -3.90 -33.73 -5.27
C GLN A 3 -4.52 -32.67 -6.18
N GLU A 4 -5.51 -31.91 -5.72
CA GLU A 4 -5.98 -30.74 -6.47
C GLU A 4 -5.12 -29.53 -6.13
N THR A 5 -4.09 -29.39 -6.97
CA THR A 5 -3.31 -28.17 -7.15
C THR A 5 -4.02 -27.31 -8.19
N GLY A 6 -4.26 -26.04 -7.86
CA GLY A 6 -4.22 -24.96 -8.84
C GLY A 6 -5.56 -24.45 -9.39
N LEU A 7 -5.92 -23.26 -8.95
CA LEU A 7 -6.55 -22.24 -9.81
C LEU A 7 -5.89 -20.88 -9.51
N LEU A 8 -4.70 -20.71 -10.09
CA LEU A 8 -4.22 -19.41 -10.53
C LEU A 8 -4.93 -19.09 -11.86
N GLY A 9 -5.43 -17.86 -12.05
CA GLY A 9 -5.93 -17.49 -13.38
C GLY A 9 -6.46 -16.08 -13.52
N ALA A 10 -5.57 -15.17 -13.93
CA ALA A 10 -5.83 -14.02 -14.79
C ALA A 10 -6.58 -12.80 -14.20
N VAL A 11 -5.83 -11.85 -13.66
CA VAL A 11 -6.12 -10.44 -13.94
C VAL A 11 -5.49 -10.12 -15.29
N ALA A 12 -6.36 -9.89 -16.27
CA ALA A 12 -6.01 -9.61 -17.64
C ALA A 12 -5.11 -8.37 -17.74
N ALA A 13 -3.99 -8.54 -18.45
CA ALA A 13 -3.16 -7.45 -18.91
C ALA A 13 -3.94 -6.61 -19.94
N ALA A 14 -4.56 -5.53 -19.48
CA ALA A 14 -5.09 -4.48 -20.35
C ALA A 14 -4.48 -3.15 -19.88
N GLY A 15 -3.53 -2.59 -20.66
CA GLY A 15 -3.13 -1.19 -20.53
C GLY A 15 -1.63 -0.89 -20.51
N GLY A 16 -0.97 -0.97 -21.67
CA GLY A 16 0.21 -0.16 -22.01
C GLY A 16 1.40 -0.15 -21.03
N ALA A 17 2.24 0.89 -21.13
CA ALA A 17 3.46 1.07 -20.34
C ALA A 17 3.23 1.01 -18.81
N VAL A 18 1.99 1.27 -18.37
CA VAL A 18 1.55 1.19 -16.97
C VAL A 18 1.56 -0.26 -16.45
N GLY A 19 1.15 -1.25 -17.26
CA GLY A 19 1.17 -2.66 -16.86
C GLY A 19 2.58 -3.23 -16.65
N ARG A 20 3.60 -2.68 -17.35
CA ARG A 20 5.01 -3.04 -17.08
C ARG A 20 5.52 -2.43 -15.79
N ALA A 21 5.21 -1.17 -15.52
CA ALA A 21 5.64 -0.49 -14.29
C ALA A 21 5.08 -1.18 -13.04
N VAL A 22 3.78 -1.54 -13.07
CA VAL A 22 3.13 -2.28 -11.98
C VAL A 22 3.77 -3.66 -11.79
N GLY A 23 4.07 -4.38 -12.87
CA GLY A 23 4.75 -5.68 -12.80
C GLY A 23 6.20 -5.63 -12.32
N GLU A 24 6.91 -4.53 -12.53
CA GLU A 24 8.27 -4.31 -12.01
C GLU A 24 8.24 -3.96 -10.52
N VAL A 25 7.28 -3.14 -10.09
CA VAL A 25 7.06 -2.79 -8.67
C VAL A 25 6.68 -4.04 -7.87
N PHE A 26 5.74 -4.87 -8.34
CA PHE A 26 5.39 -6.12 -7.66
C PHE A 26 6.55 -7.13 -7.60
N LYS A 27 7.48 -7.12 -8.57
CA LYS A 27 8.71 -7.93 -8.51
C LYS A 27 9.74 -7.39 -7.51
N ALA A 28 9.85 -6.06 -7.39
CA ALA A 28 10.68 -5.42 -6.39
C ALA A 28 10.11 -5.65 -4.97
N GLU A 29 8.80 -5.55 -4.81
CA GLU A 29 8.06 -5.88 -3.59
C GLU A 29 8.19 -7.36 -3.24
N LYS A 30 8.15 -8.28 -4.21
CA LYS A 30 8.40 -9.70 -3.95
C LYS A 30 9.84 -9.97 -3.51
N ARG A 31 10.84 -9.28 -4.09
CA ARG A 31 12.24 -9.40 -3.64
C ARG A 31 12.47 -8.80 -2.26
N LEU A 32 11.78 -7.70 -1.94
CA LEU A 32 11.78 -7.11 -0.61
C LEU A 32 11.04 -8.01 0.38
N GLY A 33 9.91 -8.58 -0.04
CA GLY A 33 9.13 -9.57 0.69
C GLY A 33 9.96 -10.83 0.96
N ASP A 34 10.71 -11.34 -0.02
CA ASP A 34 11.66 -12.44 0.17
C ASP A 34 12.84 -12.03 1.07
N ALA A 35 13.25 -10.76 1.06
CA ALA A 35 14.27 -10.24 1.97
C ALA A 35 13.76 -10.01 3.41
N VAL A 36 12.45 -9.79 3.58
CA VAL A 36 11.79 -9.49 4.87
C VAL A 36 11.13 -10.73 5.48
N THR A 37 10.63 -11.66 4.66
CA THR A 37 10.00 -12.93 5.08
C THR A 37 10.91 -14.15 4.88
N GLY A 38 12.01 -14.01 4.14
CA GLY A 38 13.09 -14.98 4.05
C GLY A 38 14.05 -14.92 5.23
N GLY A 39 13.57 -15.30 6.41
CA GLY A 39 14.42 -15.68 7.54
C GLY A 39 13.64 -16.19 8.75
N PRO A 40 14.06 -17.30 9.40
CA PRO A 40 14.18 -18.63 8.81
C PRO A 40 13.74 -19.76 9.76
N ALA A 41 13.30 -20.89 9.20
CA ALA A 41 13.74 -22.17 9.75
C ALA A 41 15.26 -22.29 9.47
N GLY A 42 16.10 -21.68 10.31
CA GLY A 42 17.57 -21.70 10.21
C GLY A 42 18.29 -20.35 10.02
N GLY A 43 18.64 -19.70 11.14
CA GLY A 43 19.86 -18.88 11.31
C GLY A 43 20.20 -17.62 10.48
N GLN A 44 19.34 -17.03 9.65
CA GLN A 44 19.68 -15.76 8.98
C GLN A 44 19.35 -14.56 9.88
N GLN A 45 20.39 -14.08 10.57
CA GLN A 45 20.35 -12.94 11.48
C GLN A 45 20.06 -11.66 10.69
N PHE A 46 18.89 -11.07 10.90
CA PHE A 46 18.56 -9.74 10.38
C PHE A 46 19.42 -8.72 11.15
N THR A 47 20.62 -8.44 10.64
CA THR A 47 21.48 -7.40 11.21
C THR A 47 20.87 -6.06 10.85
N VAL A 48 19.98 -5.56 11.72
CA VAL A 48 19.48 -4.18 11.65
C VAL A 48 20.69 -3.26 11.85
N THR A 49 21.18 -2.68 10.75
CA THR A 49 22.17 -1.62 10.80
C THR A 49 21.48 -0.27 10.73
N LYS A 50 22.17 0.76 11.22
CA LYS A 50 21.75 2.16 11.15
C LYS A 50 21.22 2.52 9.75
N ASP A 51 21.93 2.14 8.70
CA ASP A 51 21.56 2.44 7.31
C ASP A 51 20.35 1.64 6.80
N THR A 52 20.11 0.43 7.31
CA THR A 52 18.97 -0.38 6.88
C THR A 52 17.63 0.21 7.33
N VAL A 53 17.61 0.90 8.48
CA VAL A 53 16.40 1.56 9.01
C VAL A 53 15.99 2.74 8.14
N LEU A 54 16.94 3.61 7.77
CA LEU A 54 16.67 4.73 6.85
C LEU A 54 16.23 4.24 5.47
N GLN A 55 16.90 3.21 4.94
CA GLN A 55 16.56 2.67 3.62
C GLN A 55 15.16 2.05 3.60
N ALA A 56 14.83 1.25 4.62
CA ALA A 56 13.50 0.67 4.76
C ALA A 56 12.42 1.77 4.89
N GLY A 57 12.67 2.76 5.74
CA GLY A 57 11.76 3.90 5.92
C GLY A 57 11.51 4.65 4.62
N LYS A 58 12.55 4.94 3.84
CA LYS A 58 12.44 5.61 2.53
C LYS A 58 11.58 4.80 1.55
N ILE A 59 11.79 3.48 1.48
CA ILE A 59 11.03 2.61 0.57
C ILE A 59 9.55 2.61 0.96
N ILE A 60 9.25 2.41 2.24
CA ILE A 60 7.87 2.34 2.73
C ILE A 60 7.16 3.69 2.56
N GLN A 61 7.85 4.81 2.85
CA GLN A 61 7.29 6.14 2.57
C GLN A 61 6.93 6.31 1.09
N GLY A 62 7.82 5.90 0.18
CA GLY A 62 7.53 5.96 -1.26
C GLY A 62 6.32 5.11 -1.67
N GLN A 63 6.11 3.97 -1.00
CA GLN A 63 4.90 3.15 -1.21
C GLN A 63 3.65 3.85 -0.67
N VAL A 64 3.71 4.46 0.52
CA VAL A 64 2.62 5.24 1.10
C VAL A 64 2.18 6.35 0.14
N ASP A 65 3.13 7.13 -0.39
CA ASP A 65 2.84 8.24 -1.30
C ASP A 65 2.16 7.75 -2.59
N ALA A 66 2.67 6.65 -3.17
CA ALA A 66 2.10 6.04 -4.36
C ALA A 66 0.69 5.49 -4.10
N LEU A 67 0.49 4.82 -2.96
CA LEU A 67 -0.79 4.25 -2.55
C LEU A 67 -1.83 5.34 -2.31
N TRP A 68 -1.50 6.43 -1.62
CA TRP A 68 -2.42 7.56 -1.44
C TRP A 68 -2.86 8.16 -2.77
N THR A 69 -1.92 8.32 -3.70
CA THR A 69 -2.21 8.84 -5.04
C THR A 69 -3.17 7.92 -5.79
N SER A 70 -2.90 6.62 -5.81
CA SER A 70 -3.76 5.63 -6.48
C SER A 70 -5.11 5.48 -5.79
N TYR A 71 -5.16 5.51 -4.46
CA TYR A 71 -6.38 5.44 -3.67
C TYR A 71 -7.30 6.61 -3.97
N GLY A 72 -6.78 7.85 -3.94
CA GLY A 72 -7.58 9.04 -4.25
C GLY A 72 -8.14 9.02 -5.67
N ALA A 73 -7.38 8.50 -6.64
CA ALA A 73 -7.88 8.30 -8.00
C ALA A 73 -8.98 7.23 -8.06
N ALA A 74 -8.77 6.08 -7.42
CA ALA A 74 -9.72 4.98 -7.43
C ALA A 74 -11.05 5.35 -6.75
N VAL A 75 -11.02 6.04 -5.61
CA VAL A 75 -12.24 6.48 -4.90
C VAL A 75 -13.09 7.40 -5.78
N ARG A 76 -12.45 8.31 -6.51
CA ARG A 76 -13.14 9.21 -7.44
C ARG A 76 -13.72 8.43 -8.64
N ASP A 77 -12.92 7.55 -9.24
CA ASP A 77 -13.27 6.88 -10.49
C ASP A 77 -14.31 5.75 -10.29
N LEU A 78 -14.36 5.16 -9.09
CA LEU A 78 -15.33 4.11 -8.73
C LEU A 78 -16.70 4.64 -8.31
N ARG A 79 -16.82 5.93 -7.97
CA ARG A 79 -18.09 6.49 -7.52
C ARG A 79 -19.08 6.63 -8.67
N VAL A 80 -20.26 6.04 -8.50
CA VAL A 80 -21.38 6.22 -9.42
C VAL A 80 -22.20 7.42 -8.98
N SER A 81 -22.43 8.36 -9.90
CA SER A 81 -23.35 9.49 -9.66
C SER A 81 -24.80 9.00 -9.73
N MET A 82 -25.57 9.29 -8.68
CA MET A 82 -26.99 8.91 -8.61
C MET A 82 -27.91 9.89 -9.36
N GLY A 83 -27.38 11.01 -9.85
CA GLY A 83 -28.18 12.05 -10.51
C GLY A 83 -28.80 11.58 -11.83
N GLY A 84 -30.13 11.56 -11.89
CA GLY A 84 -30.89 11.29 -13.12
C GLY A 84 -31.07 9.79 -13.44
N LEU A 85 -30.82 8.91 -12.48
CA LEU A 85 -31.09 7.47 -12.61
C LEU A 85 -32.59 7.19 -12.39
N ASP A 86 -33.07 6.09 -12.98
CA ASP A 86 -34.35 5.50 -12.58
C ASP A 86 -34.20 4.75 -11.24
N ALA A 87 -35.33 4.42 -10.60
CA ALA A 87 -35.34 3.82 -9.27
C ALA A 87 -34.55 2.50 -9.18
N VAL A 88 -34.52 1.69 -10.25
CA VAL A 88 -33.77 0.41 -10.23
C VAL A 88 -32.27 0.67 -10.31
N ASN A 89 -31.86 1.61 -11.16
CA ASN A 89 -30.47 2.00 -11.30
C ASN A 89 -29.96 2.76 -10.07
N GLU A 90 -30.83 3.48 -9.35
CA GLU A 90 -30.52 4.14 -8.09
C GLU A 90 -30.15 3.12 -6.99
N ASP A 91 -30.99 2.09 -6.76
CA ASP A 91 -30.71 1.03 -5.78
C ASP A 91 -29.39 0.29 -6.07
N ILE A 92 -29.10 0.04 -7.36
CA ILE A 92 -27.85 -0.61 -7.78
C ILE A 92 -26.64 0.30 -7.54
N ALA A 93 -26.77 1.59 -7.88
CA ALA A 93 -25.71 2.57 -7.67
C ALA A 93 -25.43 2.79 -6.18
N GLU A 94 -26.47 2.82 -5.34
CA GLU A 94 -26.34 2.87 -3.88
C GLU A 94 -25.60 1.65 -3.36
N ALA A 95 -26.05 0.43 -3.68
CA ALA A 95 -25.39 -0.80 -3.22
C ALA A 95 -23.93 -0.89 -3.67
N TRP A 96 -23.60 -0.41 -4.88
CA TRP A 96 -22.24 -0.32 -5.39
C TRP A 96 -21.38 0.65 -4.57
N ASN A 97 -21.87 1.88 -4.40
CA ASN A 97 -21.16 2.92 -3.65
C ASN A 97 -20.98 2.52 -2.18
N GLU A 98 -22.00 1.95 -1.54
CA GLU A 98 -21.92 1.42 -0.18
C GLU A 98 -20.84 0.35 -0.05
N ARG A 99 -20.87 -0.66 -0.93
CA ARG A 99 -19.94 -1.79 -0.82
C ARG A 99 -18.48 -1.38 -1.06
N LEU A 100 -18.24 -0.46 -1.99
CA LEU A 100 -16.89 -0.11 -2.41
C LEU A 100 -16.30 1.09 -1.68
N LEU A 101 -17.12 2.08 -1.33
CA LEU A 101 -16.68 3.40 -0.90
C LEU A 101 -17.22 3.80 0.48
N ASP A 102 -18.54 3.76 0.65
CA ASP A 102 -19.21 4.54 1.70
C ASP A 102 -19.34 3.82 3.04
N HIS A 103 -19.52 2.50 3.03
CA HIS A 103 -19.65 1.71 4.27
C HIS A 103 -18.34 1.68 5.08
N ASP A 104 -18.42 1.58 6.41
CA ASP A 104 -17.24 1.52 7.30
C ASP A 104 -16.33 0.29 7.03
N ASP A 105 -16.93 -0.79 6.53
CA ASP A 105 -16.24 -2.01 6.09
C ASP A 105 -16.14 -2.13 4.55
N SER A 106 -16.21 -0.98 3.86
CA SER A 106 -16.02 -0.93 2.41
C SER A 106 -14.57 -1.27 2.03
N TYR A 107 -14.35 -1.58 0.75
CA TYR A 107 -13.00 -1.81 0.26
C TYR A 107 -12.13 -0.56 0.36
N ALA A 108 -12.70 0.63 0.13
CA ALA A 108 -11.98 1.88 0.31
C ALA A 108 -11.47 2.03 1.74
N ARG A 109 -12.33 1.80 2.75
CA ARG A 109 -11.96 1.87 4.17
C ARG A 109 -10.85 0.90 4.55
N ARG A 110 -10.90 -0.33 4.04
CA ARG A 110 -9.85 -1.33 4.29
C ARG A 110 -8.50 -0.93 3.70
N VAL A 111 -8.51 -0.34 2.50
CA VAL A 111 -7.28 0.17 1.86
C VAL A 111 -6.73 1.37 2.62
N GLU A 112 -7.59 2.31 3.01
CA GLU A 112 -7.22 3.47 3.84
C GLU A 112 -6.55 3.03 5.16
N GLN A 113 -7.15 2.12 5.91
CA GLN A 113 -6.58 1.56 7.14
C GLN A 113 -5.22 0.91 6.92
N TYR A 114 -5.04 0.22 5.79
CA TYR A 114 -3.74 -0.35 5.42
C TYR A 114 -2.70 0.74 5.18
N ILE A 115 -3.05 1.80 4.44
CA ILE A 115 -2.15 2.94 4.22
C ILE A 115 -1.80 3.62 5.55
N GLU A 116 -2.77 3.82 6.45
CA GLU A 116 -2.52 4.36 7.80
C GLU A 116 -1.55 3.49 8.61
N SER A 117 -1.67 2.16 8.51
CA SER A 117 -0.74 1.24 9.18
C SER A 117 0.70 1.38 8.65
N LEU A 118 0.86 1.65 7.35
CA LEU A 118 2.18 1.90 6.75
C LEU A 118 2.74 3.26 7.18
N VAL A 119 1.90 4.30 7.29
CA VAL A 119 2.30 5.60 7.85
C VAL A 119 2.81 5.43 9.28
N ALA A 120 2.08 4.69 10.13
CA ALA A 120 2.49 4.42 11.50
C ALA A 120 3.82 3.64 11.55
N LEU A 121 4.06 2.73 10.61
CA LEU A 121 5.33 2.03 10.48
C LEU A 121 6.48 2.98 10.10
N VAL A 122 6.26 3.92 9.17
CA VAL A 122 7.28 4.93 8.84
C VAL A 122 7.65 5.75 10.08
N GLU A 123 6.67 6.18 10.88
CA GLU A 123 6.94 6.93 12.11
C GLU A 123 7.75 6.12 13.13
N GLN A 124 7.49 4.82 13.25
CA GLN A 124 8.32 3.93 14.07
C GLN A 124 9.76 3.84 13.54
N LEU A 125 9.94 3.78 12.22
CA LEU A 125 11.26 3.75 11.59
C LEU A 125 12.01 5.09 11.76
N ARG A 126 11.31 6.23 11.74
CA ARG A 126 11.89 7.53 12.11
C ARG A 126 12.40 7.53 13.54
N ALA A 127 11.57 7.06 14.48
CA ALA A 127 11.95 6.99 15.89
C ALA A 127 13.18 6.08 16.09
N ALA A 128 13.21 4.92 15.42
CA ALA A 128 14.35 4.01 15.45
C ALA A 128 15.61 4.66 14.84
N ALA A 129 15.51 5.34 13.70
CA ALA A 129 16.63 6.02 13.06
C ALA A 129 17.27 7.07 14.00
N LYS A 130 16.45 7.84 14.72
CA LYS A 130 16.93 8.80 15.73
C LYS A 130 17.66 8.11 16.89
N GLN A 131 17.15 6.96 17.37
CA GLN A 131 17.83 6.18 18.41
C GLN A 131 19.20 5.66 17.96
N TYR A 132 19.36 5.37 16.66
CA TYR A 132 20.66 5.02 16.05
C TYR A 132 21.55 6.25 15.75
N GLY A 133 21.14 7.45 16.17
CA GLY A 133 21.93 8.67 16.06
C GLY A 133 21.93 9.28 14.66
N HIS A 134 20.86 9.11 13.89
CA HIS A 134 20.62 9.97 12.72
C HIS A 134 20.11 11.33 13.14
N THR A 135 20.48 12.37 12.36
CA THR A 135 19.93 13.70 12.59
C THR A 135 18.53 13.82 12.02
N ASP A 136 17.78 14.83 12.48
CA ASP A 136 16.44 15.10 11.96
C ASP A 136 16.48 15.46 10.47
N GLU A 137 17.55 16.10 9.99
CA GLU A 137 17.76 16.41 8.58
C GLU A 137 17.97 15.14 7.75
N GLU A 138 18.75 14.16 8.23
CA GLU A 138 18.98 12.89 7.53
C GLU A 138 17.68 12.08 7.43
N VAL A 139 16.92 12.00 8.51
CA VAL A 139 15.61 11.34 8.57
C VAL A 139 14.63 12.02 7.62
N THR A 140 14.60 13.34 7.62
CA THR A 140 13.70 14.14 6.75
C THR A 140 14.11 14.02 5.28
N ALA A 141 15.40 14.00 4.97
CA ALA A 141 15.88 13.82 3.60
C ALA A 141 15.53 12.42 3.04
N ALA A 142 15.53 11.39 3.89
CA ALA A 142 15.23 10.03 3.48
C ALA A 142 13.73 9.74 3.37
N MET A 143 12.93 10.21 4.33
CA MET A 143 11.51 9.85 4.46
C MET A 143 10.56 11.05 4.29
N GLY A 144 11.05 12.22 3.89
CA GLY A 144 10.26 13.46 3.89
C GLY A 144 10.00 13.99 5.31
N ALA A 145 9.30 15.11 5.44
CA ALA A 145 8.83 15.56 6.76
C ALA A 145 7.76 14.58 7.27
N ALA A 146 7.68 14.38 8.58
CA ALA A 146 6.50 13.75 9.17
C ALA A 146 5.30 14.58 8.68
N SER A 147 4.41 13.96 7.91
CA SER A 147 3.21 14.64 7.46
C SER A 147 2.46 15.09 8.72
N ALA A 148 2.47 16.39 8.98
CA ALA A 148 1.45 16.97 9.84
C ALA A 148 0.14 16.63 9.13
N SER A 149 -0.55 15.63 9.66
CA SER A 149 -1.90 15.18 9.32
C SER A 149 -2.62 16.27 8.55
N GLN A 150 -2.68 16.11 7.23
CA GLN A 150 -3.40 17.03 6.37
C GLN A 150 -4.86 17.00 6.85
N GLN A 151 -5.28 18.15 7.38
CA GLN A 151 -6.61 18.44 7.90
C GLN A 151 -7.70 18.23 6.85
#